data_AF-A0A5J5V2Q3-F1
#
_entry.id   AF-A0A5J5V2Q3-F1
#
_cell.length_a   1.000
_cell.length_b   1.000
_cell.length_c   1.000
_cell.angle_alpha   90.00
_cell.angle_beta   90.00
_cell.angle_gamma   90.00
#
_symmetry.space_group_name_H-M   'P 1'
#
loop_
_entity.id
_entity.type
_entity.pdbx_description
1 polymer ?
#
loop_
_entity_poly.entity_id
_entity_poly.type
_entity_poly.pdbx_seq_one_letter_code
_entity_poly.pdbx_strand_id
1 'polypeptide(L)'
;MRRSNASDYFEFDTEGANAESFYRPSNAEVVLQDEEDLMWEAISRLPSMKQGRFAILKRTSSEIEHDTTIDVTRLDRSRRELVVKKALATDDQDNYKLLSAIKDRLDR
;
A
#
# COMPACT_ATOMS: atom_id res chain seq x y z
N MET A 1 -22.54 14.65 44.80
CA MET A 1 -23.12 13.53 44.03
C MET A 1 -23.30 13.97 42.57
N ARG A 2 -22.86 13.11 41.64
CA ARG A 2 -23.07 13.03 40.17
C ARG A 2 -23.00 14.32 39.32
N ARG A 3 -21.94 14.41 38.49
CA ARG A 3 -21.99 15.07 37.18
C ARG A 3 -22.83 14.18 36.25
N SER A 4 -23.91 14.71 35.72
CA SER A 4 -24.71 14.06 34.69
C SER A 4 -23.92 14.01 33.39
N ASN A 5 -23.57 12.81 32.92
CA ASN A 5 -23.07 12.59 31.56
C ASN A 5 -24.24 12.83 30.59
N ALA A 6 -24.34 14.04 30.04
CA ALA A 6 -25.11 14.26 28.83
C ALA A 6 -24.30 13.68 27.67
N SER A 7 -24.65 12.48 27.25
CA SER A 7 -24.20 11.91 25.98
C SER A 7 -25.11 12.50 24.92
N ASP A 8 -24.63 13.49 24.17
CA ASP A 8 -25.30 13.97 22.97
C ASP A 8 -25.25 12.83 21.94
N TYR A 9 -26.31 12.04 21.90
CA TYR A 9 -26.56 11.08 20.83
C TYR A 9 -27.05 11.87 19.62
N PHE A 10 -26.24 11.89 18.54
CA PHE A 10 -26.75 12.27 17.23
C PHE A 10 -27.63 11.13 16.71
N GLU A 11 -28.94 11.34 16.74
CA GLU A 11 -29.91 10.52 16.05
C GLU A 11 -29.80 10.82 14.55
N PHE A 12 -29.28 9.85 13.79
CA PHE A 12 -29.21 9.95 12.34
C PHE A 12 -30.53 9.43 11.79
N ASP A 13 -31.45 10.34 11.45
CA ASP A 13 -32.69 9.98 10.76
C ASP A 13 -32.35 9.34 9.42
N THR A 14 -32.38 8.01 9.37
CA THR A 14 -32.42 7.25 8.12
C THR A 14 -33.86 7.13 7.62
N GLU A 15 -34.62 8.22 7.64
CA GLU A 15 -35.92 8.29 6.97
C GLU A 15 -35.69 8.63 5.50
N GLY A 16 -35.33 7.59 4.75
CA GLY A 16 -35.03 7.69 3.32
C GLY A 16 -34.80 6.33 2.71
N ALA A 17 -35.63 5.35 3.06
CA ALA A 17 -35.69 4.05 2.38
C ALA A 17 -36.32 4.20 0.99
N ASN A 18 -35.75 5.08 0.15
CA ASN A 18 -35.96 5.09 -1.29
C ASN A 18 -34.73 4.40 -1.91
N ALA A 19 -35.00 3.30 -2.60
CA ALA A 19 -34.05 2.31 -3.05
C ALA A 19 -33.20 2.82 -4.23
N GLU A 20 -32.27 3.71 -3.97
CA GLU A 20 -31.07 3.84 -4.81
C GLU A 20 -29.95 3.13 -4.06
N SER A 21 -29.63 1.92 -4.54
CA SER A 21 -28.45 1.16 -4.11
C SER A 21 -27.26 2.11 -4.08
N PHE A 22 -26.82 2.50 -2.88
CA PHE A 22 -25.65 3.35 -2.70
C PHE A 22 -24.45 2.56 -3.18
N TYR A 23 -24.15 2.67 -4.47
CA TYR A 23 -22.92 2.22 -5.07
C TYR A 23 -21.82 3.15 -4.55
N ARG A 24 -21.37 2.89 -3.33
CA ARG A 24 -20.15 3.51 -2.81
C ARG A 24 -18.99 2.82 -3.52
N PRO A 25 -18.26 3.50 -4.43
CA PRO A 25 -17.08 2.90 -5.03
C PRO A 25 -16.11 2.50 -3.91
N SER A 26 -15.51 1.32 -4.04
CA SER A 26 -14.51 0.83 -3.10
C SER A 26 -13.33 1.81 -3.06
N ASN A 27 -12.97 2.29 -1.87
CA ASN A 27 -11.75 3.06 -1.65
C ASN A 27 -10.53 2.17 -1.34
N ALA A 28 -10.64 0.85 -1.56
CA ALA A 28 -9.59 -0.10 -1.18
C ALA A 28 -8.22 0.25 -1.78
N GLU A 29 -8.16 0.67 -3.04
CA GLU A 29 -6.90 1.07 -3.68
C GLU A 29 -6.28 2.31 -3.02
N VAL A 30 -7.11 3.32 -2.73
CA VAL A 30 -6.66 4.57 -2.08
C VAL A 30 -6.12 4.27 -0.67
N VAL A 31 -6.82 3.39 0.07
CA VAL A 31 -6.38 2.99 1.42
C VAL A 31 -5.04 2.25 1.37
N LEU A 32 -4.85 1.35 0.41
CA LEU A 32 -3.57 0.64 0.23
C LEU A 32 -2.42 1.59 -0.10
N GLN A 33 -2.68 2.60 -0.93
CA GLN A 33 -1.69 3.63 -1.25
C GLN A 33 -1.37 4.50 -0.02
N ASP A 34 -2.37 4.94 0.73
CA ASP A 34 -2.18 5.72 1.96
C ASP A 34 -1.36 4.93 3.00
N GLU A 35 -1.60 3.61 3.14
CA GLU A 35 -0.82 2.73 4.01
C GLU A 35 0.66 2.63 3.56
N GLU A 36 0.91 2.54 2.26
CA GLU A 36 2.26 2.53 1.69
C GLU A 36 2.99 3.87 1.96
N ASP A 37 2.29 4.99 1.75
CA ASP A 37 2.85 6.33 1.99
C ASP A 37 3.20 6.52 3.47
N LEU A 38 2.33 6.05 4.39
CA LEU A 38 2.61 6.05 5.83
C LEU A 38 3.86 5.23 6.18
N MET A 39 4.09 4.09 5.52
CA MET A 39 5.30 3.30 5.71
C MET A 39 6.56 4.01 5.19
N TRP A 40 6.47 4.68 4.03
CA TRP A 40 7.60 5.46 3.49
C TRP A 40 7.94 6.66 4.39
N GLU A 41 6.94 7.33 4.94
CA GLU A 41 7.15 8.40 5.93
C GLU A 41 7.78 7.89 7.22
N ALA A 42 7.44 6.68 7.66
CA ALA A 42 8.12 6.07 8.81
C ALA A 42 9.61 5.82 8.53
N ILE A 43 9.96 5.41 7.31
CA ILE A 43 11.36 5.22 6.87
C ILE A 43 12.07 6.58 6.76
N SER A 44 11.42 7.59 6.18
CA SER A 44 11.98 8.94 6.01
C SER A 44 12.36 9.57 7.37
N ARG A 45 11.59 9.27 8.41
CA ARG A 45 11.84 9.73 9.79
C ARG A 45 13.03 9.06 10.48
N LEU A 46 13.58 7.98 9.92
CA LEU A 46 14.77 7.34 10.48
C LEU A 46 16.02 8.22 10.31
N PRO A 47 17.05 8.06 11.16
CA PRO A 47 18.36 8.67 10.92
C PRO A 47 18.91 8.29 9.54
N SER A 48 19.57 9.22 8.85
CA SER A 48 20.08 9.02 7.47
C SER A 48 20.85 7.71 7.27
N MET A 49 21.70 7.32 8.24
CA MET A 49 22.47 6.06 8.19
C MET A 49 21.61 4.79 8.21
N LYS A 50 20.36 4.89 8.67
CA LYS A 50 19.39 3.78 8.74
C LYS A 50 18.40 3.80 7.58
N GLN A 51 18.10 4.95 6.99
CA GLN A 51 17.12 5.08 5.90
C GLN A 51 17.40 4.09 4.76
N GLY A 52 18.64 4.03 4.26
CA GLY A 52 19.02 3.12 3.17
C GLY A 52 19.05 1.63 3.53
N ARG A 53 18.86 1.27 4.81
CA ARG A 53 18.84 -0.12 5.26
C ARG A 53 17.44 -0.72 5.30
N PHE A 54 16.39 0.10 5.19
CA PHE A 54 15.01 -0.37 5.24
C PHE A 54 14.35 -0.25 3.87
N ALA A 55 13.52 -1.23 3.55
CA ALA A 55 12.70 -1.23 2.34
C ALA A 55 11.34 -1.86 2.64
N ILE A 56 10.33 -1.53 1.84
CA ILE A 56 9.01 -2.16 1.90
C ILE A 56 9.02 -3.38 0.99
N LEU A 57 8.74 -4.56 1.55
CA LEU A 57 8.62 -5.79 0.76
C LEU A 57 7.15 -6.09 0.50
N LYS A 58 6.70 -5.83 -0.74
CA LYS A 58 5.34 -6.15 -1.16
C LYS A 58 5.15 -7.65 -1.32
N ARG A 59 4.26 -8.31 -0.59
CA ARG A 59 4.00 -9.75 -0.79
C ARG A 59 2.82 -9.95 -1.74
N THR A 60 2.97 -10.90 -2.66
CA THR A 60 1.90 -11.19 -3.63
C THR A 60 0.73 -11.84 -2.92
N SER A 61 -0.48 -11.49 -3.35
CA SER A 61 -1.80 -11.75 -2.75
C SER A 61 -2.14 -13.20 -2.32
N SER A 62 -1.27 -14.19 -2.53
CA SER A 62 -1.46 -15.57 -2.08
C SER A 62 -1.01 -15.80 -0.63
N GLU A 63 -0.14 -14.95 -0.08
CA GLU A 63 0.19 -14.93 1.35
C GLU A 63 -0.65 -13.85 2.04
N ILE A 64 -1.39 -14.23 3.08
CA ILE A 64 -2.23 -13.34 3.93
C ILE A 64 -1.34 -12.38 4.77
N GLU A 65 -0.06 -12.24 4.44
CA GLU A 65 0.87 -11.37 5.14
C GLU A 65 0.90 -10.00 4.48
N HIS A 66 0.59 -8.97 5.29
CA HIS A 66 0.64 -7.57 4.89
C HIS A 66 2.04 -7.15 4.43
N ASP A 67 2.08 -6.08 3.64
CA ASP A 67 3.32 -5.40 3.27
C ASP A 67 4.05 -4.96 4.55
N THR A 68 5.34 -5.27 4.63
CA THR A 68 6.14 -5.04 5.84
C THR A 68 7.46 -4.38 5.51
N THR A 69 7.89 -3.50 6.41
CA THR A 69 9.22 -2.90 6.39
C THR A 69 10.26 -3.95 6.81
N ILE A 70 11.27 -4.17 5.97
CA ILE A 70 12.36 -5.12 6.20
C ILE A 70 13.71 -4.42 6.27
N ASP A 71 14.60 -4.90 7.14
CA ASP A 71 16.01 -4.51 7.12
C ASP A 71 16.74 -5.33 6.04
N VAL A 72 17.12 -4.68 4.94
CA VAL A 72 17.77 -5.35 3.79
C VAL A 72 19.17 -5.89 4.12
N THR A 73 19.79 -5.42 5.20
CA THR A 73 21.10 -5.91 5.66
C THR A 73 21.00 -7.18 6.50
N ARG A 74 19.80 -7.51 7.00
CA ARG A 74 19.55 -8.63 7.92
C ARG A 74 18.52 -9.61 7.35
N LEU A 75 18.73 -10.01 6.09
CA LEU A 75 17.85 -10.94 5.41
C LEU A 75 18.32 -12.39 5.52
N ASP A 76 17.42 -13.26 5.95
CA ASP A 76 17.60 -14.71 5.85
C ASP A 76 17.79 -15.15 4.40
N ARG A 77 18.35 -16.35 4.20
CA ARG A 77 18.62 -16.90 2.86
C ARG A 77 17.38 -16.91 1.96
N SER A 78 16.23 -17.32 2.50
CA SER A 78 14.96 -17.36 1.78
C SER A 78 14.47 -15.98 1.34
N ARG A 79 14.58 -14.98 2.23
CA ARG A 79 14.20 -13.59 1.92
C ARG A 79 15.12 -12.96 0.88
N ARG A 80 16.42 -13.22 0.96
CA ARG A 80 17.38 -12.78 -0.09
C ARG A 80 17.04 -13.37 -1.44
N GLU A 81 16.75 -14.67 -1.50
CA GLU A 81 16.33 -15.32 -2.74
C GLU A 81 15.06 -14.69 -3.31
N LEU A 82 14.08 -14.39 -2.46
CA LEU A 82 12.84 -13.74 -2.88
C LEU A 82 13.09 -12.33 -3.43
N VAL A 83 13.93 -11.53 -2.77
CA VAL A 83 14.31 -10.19 -3.25
C VAL A 83 15.00 -10.29 -4.61
N VAL A 84 15.94 -11.22 -4.78
CA VAL A 84 16.63 -11.44 -6.06
C VAL A 84 15.65 -11.88 -7.15
N LYS A 85 14.74 -12.83 -6.86
CA LYS A 85 13.71 -13.27 -7.81
C LYS A 85 12.81 -12.12 -8.25
N LYS A 86 12.39 -11.26 -7.32
CA LYS A 86 11.58 -10.08 -7.64
C LYS A 86 12.36 -9.07 -8.48
N ALA A 87 13.60 -8.76 -8.09
CA ALA A 87 14.45 -7.85 -8.85
C ALA A 87 14.69 -8.35 -10.29
N LEU A 88 14.85 -9.66 -10.48
CA LEU A 88 14.99 -10.27 -11.80
C LEU A 88 13.67 -10.30 -12.58
N ALA A 89 12.53 -10.53 -11.91
CA ALA A 89 11.22 -10.56 -12.56
C ALA A 89 10.73 -9.18 -13.03
N THR A 90 11.24 -8.10 -12.44
CA THR A 90 10.95 -6.72 -12.86
C THR A 90 11.45 -6.44 -14.28
N ASP A 91 12.49 -7.14 -14.75
CA ASP A 91 13.07 -6.93 -16.09
C ASP A 91 12.05 -7.22 -17.21
N ASP A 92 11.30 -8.31 -17.15
CA ASP A 92 10.39 -8.70 -18.24
C ASP A 92 9.20 -7.73 -18.40
N GLN A 93 8.60 -7.30 -17.28
CA GLN A 93 7.46 -6.37 -17.31
C GLN A 93 7.88 -4.93 -17.62
N ASP A 94 8.99 -4.47 -17.07
CA ASP A 94 9.42 -3.09 -17.29
C ASP A 94 10.09 -2.93 -18.67
N ASN A 95 10.75 -3.97 -19.20
CA ASN A 95 11.18 -3.98 -20.60
C ASN A 95 9.99 -3.92 -21.55
N TYR A 96 8.90 -4.66 -21.29
CA TYR A 96 7.71 -4.56 -22.11
C TYR A 96 7.11 -3.14 -22.09
N LYS A 97 6.95 -2.54 -20.90
CA LYS A 97 6.44 -1.17 -20.77
C LYS A 97 7.34 -0.13 -21.44
N LEU A 98 8.66 -0.30 -21.34
CA LEU A 98 9.63 0.57 -21.99
C LEU A 98 9.53 0.45 -23.51
N LEU A 99 9.54 -0.77 -24.05
CA LEU A 99 9.46 -1.03 -25.48
C LEU A 99 8.11 -0.59 -26.06
N SER A 100 7.00 -0.80 -25.34
CA SER A 100 5.68 -0.34 -25.76
C SER A 100 5.62 1.19 -25.80
N ALA A 101 6.15 1.87 -24.78
CA ALA A 101 6.19 3.33 -24.76
C ALA A 101 7.08 3.93 -25.86
N ILE A 102 8.18 3.26 -26.22
CA ILE A 102 9.04 3.64 -27.35
C ILE A 102 8.29 3.47 -28.68
N LYS A 103 7.59 2.34 -28.86
CA LYS A 103 6.78 2.08 -30.06
C LYS A 103 5.68 3.13 -30.24
N ASP A 104 4.91 3.41 -29.18
CA ASP A 104 3.82 4.41 -29.23
C ASP A 104 4.31 5.81 -29.58
N ARG A 105 5.58 6.14 -29.29
CA ARG A 105 6.21 7.40 -29.71
C ARG A 105 6.68 7.39 -31.16
N LEU A 106 7.07 6.24 -31.69
CA LEU A 106 7.53 6.10 -33.08
C LEU A 106 6.38 6.01 -34.08
N ASP A 107 5.24 5.44 -33.65
CA ASP A 107 4.01 5.35 -34.46
C ASP A 107 3.22 6.68 -34.51
N ARG A 108 3.63 7.72 -33.76
CA ARG A 108 3.10 9.09 -33.82
C ARG A 108 3.92 9.97 -34.77
#